data_AF-A0A9X3J4U2-F1
#
_entry.id   AF-A0A9X3J4U2-F1
#
_cell.length_a   1.000
_cell.length_b   1.000
_cell.length_c   1.000
_cell.angle_alpha   90.00
_cell.angle_beta   90.00
_cell.angle_gamma   90.00
#
_symmetry.space_group_name_H-M   'P 1'
#
loop_
_entity.id
_entity.type
_entity.pdbx_description
1 polymer ?
#
loop_
_entity_poly.entity_id
_entity_poly.type
_entity_poly.pdbx_seq_one_letter_code
_entity_poly.pdbx_strand_id
1 'polypeptide(L)'
;MQSHSRHVLLLLAVSACTPDEGVTTDASTGTTGETTSTSTSTGEDTTTTTTDAPTTGEPGTTTTTSTTGEAGYCWGFDVDAPAPFLALYDYQHAELADGVTLPLECGGQGSWMFGLYPEFGGYEPTGDSVVFDLTVDVDGYNINPAGHFFSGEVYYYVGCDDVLGGVLGVVPIIPPDELPDPAVLDGLTAKVHVELDAGGQLVSFDATMPLSAPPELTEDGCMFL
;
A
#
# COMPACT_ATOMS: atom_id res chain seq x y z
N MET A 1 -3.02 36.54 -54.33
CA MET A 1 -4.01 35.45 -54.14
C MET A 1 -3.47 34.59 -53.00
N GLN A 2 -3.65 34.89 -51.70
CA GLN A 2 -4.76 35.48 -50.94
C GLN A 2 -6.08 34.70 -51.03
N SER A 3 -6.63 34.37 -49.85
CA SER A 3 -7.92 33.74 -49.52
C SER A 3 -7.89 32.22 -49.24
N HIS A 4 -8.39 31.69 -48.11
CA HIS A 4 -8.80 32.30 -46.83
C HIS A 4 -8.76 31.26 -45.70
N SER A 5 -8.49 31.69 -44.46
CA SER A 5 -8.71 30.89 -43.25
C SER A 5 -10.19 30.60 -43.00
N ARG A 6 -10.49 29.44 -42.42
CA ARG A 6 -11.67 29.25 -41.57
C ARG A 6 -11.28 28.49 -40.30
N HIS A 7 -11.07 29.23 -39.22
CA HIS A 7 -11.12 28.66 -37.88
C HIS A 7 -12.59 28.38 -37.53
N VAL A 8 -12.88 27.21 -36.97
CA VAL A 8 -14.18 26.92 -36.35
C VAL A 8 -13.97 26.96 -34.84
N LEU A 9 -14.39 28.07 -34.25
CA LEU A 9 -14.38 28.28 -32.81
C LEU A 9 -15.72 27.75 -32.27
N LEU A 10 -15.71 26.61 -31.57
CA LEU A 10 -16.88 26.15 -30.81
C LEU A 10 -16.74 26.61 -29.35
N LEU A 11 -17.52 27.61 -28.96
CA LEU A 11 -17.84 27.84 -27.55
C LEU A 11 -18.98 26.89 -27.16
N LEU A 12 -18.80 26.16 -26.07
CA LEU A 12 -19.91 25.60 -25.28
C LEU A 12 -19.76 26.08 -23.83
N ALA A 13 -20.88 26.47 -23.24
CA ALA A 13 -20.92 27.34 -22.07
C ALA A 13 -20.88 26.56 -20.75
N VAL A 14 -20.18 27.12 -19.77
CA VAL A 14 -20.23 26.69 -18.36
C VAL A 14 -21.58 27.08 -17.76
N SER A 15 -22.30 26.12 -17.19
CA SER A 15 -23.46 26.37 -16.32
C SER A 15 -23.08 26.08 -14.87
N ALA A 16 -22.88 27.14 -14.09
CA ALA A 16 -22.61 27.02 -12.65
C ALA A 16 -23.88 26.60 -11.88
N CYS A 17 -23.70 25.83 -10.82
CA CYS A 17 -24.70 25.61 -9.78
C CYS A 17 -24.03 25.76 -8.42
N THR A 18 -24.37 26.81 -7.69
CA THR A 18 -23.85 27.15 -6.36
C THR A 18 -24.85 26.74 -5.27
N PRO A 19 -24.43 25.99 -4.23
CA PRO A 19 -25.09 26.01 -2.94
C PRO A 19 -24.75 27.31 -2.18
N ASP A 20 -25.75 27.83 -1.47
CA ASP A 20 -25.74 29.11 -0.75
C ASP A 20 -25.08 29.01 0.65
N GLU A 21 -24.84 30.16 1.29
CA GLU A 21 -24.01 30.27 2.50
C GLU A 21 -24.65 29.76 3.81
N GLY A 22 -23.80 29.48 4.80
CA GLY A 22 -24.22 28.99 6.12
C GLY A 22 -23.21 29.26 7.25
N VAL A 23 -22.77 30.51 7.41
CA VAL A 23 -21.93 30.92 8.56
C VAL A 23 -22.80 31.22 9.79
N THR A 24 -22.56 30.48 10.88
CA THR A 24 -22.69 31.02 12.25
C THR A 24 -21.64 30.40 13.17
N THR A 25 -20.66 31.22 13.56
CA THR A 25 -19.76 31.01 14.70
C THR A 25 -20.52 31.31 15.99
N ASP A 26 -20.37 30.51 17.05
CA ASP A 26 -19.68 30.95 18.27
C ASP A 26 -19.33 29.80 19.23
N ALA A 27 -18.42 30.08 20.16
CA ALA A 27 -17.75 29.11 21.02
C ALA A 27 -18.52 28.73 22.31
N SER A 28 -18.08 27.67 23.00
CA SER A 28 -17.24 27.82 24.22
C SER A 28 -17.37 26.66 25.24
N THR A 29 -16.26 26.43 25.96
CA THR A 29 -16.15 25.82 27.31
C THR A 29 -16.52 24.33 27.47
N GLY A 30 -15.49 23.51 27.70
CA GLY A 30 -15.63 22.07 27.98
C GLY A 30 -15.99 21.70 29.42
N THR A 31 -15.86 20.41 29.75
CA THR A 31 -15.52 19.87 31.09
C THR A 31 -15.14 18.39 30.96
N THR A 32 -14.18 17.96 31.80
CA THR A 32 -13.66 16.60 31.93
C THR A 32 -14.73 15.57 32.31
N GLY A 33 -14.69 14.37 31.70
CA GLY A 33 -15.53 13.22 32.05
C GLY A 33 -14.71 11.95 32.18
N GLU A 34 -14.10 11.76 33.36
CA GLU A 34 -13.36 10.54 33.71
C GLU A 34 -14.33 9.34 33.87
N THR A 35 -13.99 8.16 33.35
CA THR A 35 -14.76 6.93 33.63
C THR A 35 -13.83 5.75 33.87
N THR A 36 -13.38 5.66 35.11
CA THR A 36 -12.73 4.48 35.67
C THR A 36 -13.70 3.29 35.66
N SER A 37 -13.28 2.16 35.09
CA SER A 37 -13.96 0.86 35.27
C SER A 37 -12.99 -0.15 35.86
N THR A 38 -12.99 -0.24 37.19
CA THR A 38 -12.31 -1.29 37.94
C THR A 38 -13.16 -2.56 37.92
N SER A 39 -12.55 -3.72 37.70
CA SER A 39 -13.15 -5.00 38.09
C SER A 39 -12.07 -5.98 38.53
N THR A 40 -12.17 -6.41 39.78
CA THR A 40 -11.25 -7.31 40.46
C THR A 40 -11.98 -8.63 40.74
N SER A 41 -11.36 -9.77 40.44
CA SER A 41 -11.67 -11.01 41.17
C SER A 41 -10.45 -11.94 41.26
N THR A 42 -10.09 -12.25 42.50
CA THR A 42 -9.00 -13.12 42.96
C THR A 42 -9.30 -14.62 42.78
N GLY A 43 -8.25 -15.44 42.57
CA GLY A 43 -8.04 -16.80 43.13
C GLY A 43 -9.02 -17.93 42.72
N GLU A 44 -8.80 -19.24 42.91
CA GLU A 44 -7.75 -20.13 43.47
C GLU A 44 -8.18 -21.61 43.14
N ASP A 45 -7.37 -22.67 43.06
CA ASP A 45 -5.92 -22.90 42.84
C ASP A 45 -5.64 -24.43 42.64
N THR A 46 -4.41 -24.81 42.25
CA THR A 46 -3.69 -26.05 42.67
C THR A 46 -3.97 -27.46 42.01
N THR A 47 -2.86 -28.05 41.47
CA THR A 47 -2.45 -29.49 41.33
C THR A 47 -2.99 -30.50 40.26
N THR A 48 -2.06 -30.94 39.38
CA THR A 48 -1.50 -32.33 39.16
C THR A 48 -2.37 -33.62 39.33
N THR A 49 -2.22 -34.77 38.64
CA THR A 49 -1.06 -35.41 37.92
C THR A 49 -1.48 -36.63 37.04
N THR A 50 -0.71 -36.96 35.99
CA THR A 50 -0.34 -38.30 35.37
C THR A 50 -1.36 -39.44 35.11
N THR A 51 -1.34 -40.04 33.89
CA THR A 51 -0.86 -41.43 33.52
C THR A 51 -1.53 -42.02 32.26
N ASP A 52 -0.75 -42.78 31.46
CA ASP A 52 -1.08 -43.35 30.13
C ASP A 52 -1.82 -44.72 30.07
N ALA A 53 -2.29 -45.03 28.84
CA ALA A 53 -2.41 -46.35 28.19
C ALA A 53 -3.72 -47.19 28.38
N PRO A 54 -3.95 -48.25 27.57
CA PRO A 54 -4.29 -48.16 26.13
C PRO A 54 -5.50 -49.06 25.71
N THR A 55 -6.13 -48.79 24.56
CA THR A 55 -7.21 -49.67 23.99
C THR A 55 -7.15 -49.78 22.46
N THR A 56 -7.64 -50.90 21.91
CA THR A 56 -7.26 -51.48 20.60
C THR A 56 -8.42 -51.59 19.59
N GLY A 57 -8.20 -51.24 18.30
CA GLY A 57 -9.07 -51.52 17.13
C GLY A 57 -10.35 -50.65 17.04
N GLU A 58 -10.99 -50.36 15.90
CA GLU A 58 -10.92 -50.73 14.47
C GLU A 58 -11.95 -49.82 13.72
N PRO A 59 -12.07 -49.70 12.38
CA PRO A 59 -11.12 -49.86 11.25
C PRO A 59 -10.75 -48.49 10.62
N GLY A 60 -9.88 -48.50 9.61
CA GLY A 60 -9.30 -47.29 9.02
C GLY A 60 -10.25 -46.44 8.17
N THR A 61 -10.40 -45.17 8.54
CA THR A 61 -10.51 -44.08 7.56
C THR A 61 -9.12 -43.88 6.96
N THR A 62 -9.00 -43.85 5.64
CA THR A 62 -7.79 -43.32 4.99
C THR A 62 -7.78 -41.81 5.21
N THR A 63 -7.20 -41.38 6.33
CA THR A 63 -6.73 -40.01 6.47
C THR A 63 -5.64 -39.85 5.42
N THR A 64 -6.00 -39.24 4.29
CA THR A 64 -5.02 -38.59 3.44
C THR A 64 -4.43 -37.49 4.29
N THR A 65 -3.33 -37.80 4.99
CA THR A 65 -2.48 -36.77 5.57
C THR A 65 -1.89 -36.03 4.38
N SER A 66 -2.60 -35.00 3.93
CA SER A 66 -1.97 -33.91 3.22
C SER A 66 -0.87 -33.44 4.14
N THR A 67 0.37 -33.82 3.81
CA THR A 67 1.53 -33.07 4.25
C THR A 67 1.30 -31.69 3.65
N THR A 68 0.77 -30.76 4.45
CA THR A 68 0.69 -29.35 4.09
C THR A 68 2.07 -29.00 3.56
N GLY A 69 2.13 -28.59 2.29
CA GLY A 69 3.39 -28.11 1.74
C GLY A 69 3.89 -27.00 2.65
N GLU A 70 5.19 -26.99 2.86
CA GLU A 70 5.88 -25.84 3.45
C GLU A 70 5.42 -24.57 2.72
N ALA A 71 5.12 -23.51 3.48
CA ALA A 71 4.42 -22.35 2.93
C ALA A 71 5.23 -21.76 1.78
N GLY A 72 4.66 -21.82 0.57
CA GLY A 72 5.28 -21.27 -0.62
C GLY A 72 5.12 -19.75 -0.61
N TYR A 73 6.21 -19.05 -0.38
CA TYR A 73 6.26 -17.60 -0.45
C TYR A 73 6.73 -17.11 -1.83
N CYS A 74 6.14 -16.02 -2.28
CA CYS A 74 6.35 -15.41 -3.58
C CYS A 74 6.53 -13.89 -3.42
N TRP A 75 6.59 -13.17 -4.55
CA TRP A 75 6.48 -11.70 -4.57
C TRP A 75 7.56 -10.98 -3.74
N GLY A 76 8.81 -11.46 -3.84
CA GLY A 76 9.97 -10.85 -3.18
C GLY A 76 10.15 -11.22 -1.70
N PHE A 77 9.28 -12.07 -1.13
CA PHE A 77 9.44 -12.54 0.24
C PHE A 77 10.34 -13.79 0.37
N ASP A 78 11.36 -13.72 1.23
CA ASP A 78 12.26 -14.84 1.57
C ASP A 78 12.34 -15.08 3.09
N VAL A 79 11.65 -16.11 3.58
CA VAL A 79 11.64 -16.49 5.00
C VAL A 79 13.03 -16.87 5.53
N ASP A 80 13.90 -17.44 4.68
CA ASP A 80 15.23 -17.96 5.06
C ASP A 80 16.35 -16.89 5.01
N ALA A 81 16.03 -15.64 4.66
CA ALA A 81 17.01 -14.57 4.55
C ALA A 81 17.70 -14.25 5.90
N PRO A 82 18.99 -13.85 5.91
CA PRO A 82 19.81 -13.83 7.12
C PRO A 82 19.49 -12.70 8.13
N ALA A 83 18.60 -11.77 7.80
CA ALA A 83 18.06 -10.76 8.72
C ALA A 83 16.74 -10.20 8.16
N PRO A 84 15.82 -9.71 9.02
CA PRO A 84 14.79 -8.75 8.65
C PRO A 84 15.37 -7.63 7.78
N PHE A 85 14.96 -7.58 6.51
CA PHE A 85 15.40 -6.59 5.54
C PHE A 85 14.24 -6.08 4.69
N LEU A 86 14.45 -4.90 4.10
CA LEU A 86 13.59 -4.32 3.07
C LEU A 86 14.49 -3.62 2.05
N ALA A 87 14.39 -4.05 0.80
CA ALA A 87 14.90 -3.36 -0.37
C ALA A 87 13.73 -3.09 -1.32
N LEU A 88 13.73 -1.95 -2.01
CA LEU A 88 12.67 -1.58 -2.94
C LEU A 88 13.26 -1.39 -4.33
N TYR A 89 12.54 -1.85 -5.35
CA TYR A 89 12.92 -1.76 -6.75
C TYR A 89 11.81 -1.09 -7.57
N ASP A 90 12.15 -0.61 -8.77
CA ASP A 90 11.15 -0.26 -9.80
C ASP A 90 10.71 -1.49 -10.60
N TYR A 91 9.77 -1.30 -11.55
CA TYR A 91 9.28 -2.39 -12.43
C TYR A 91 10.36 -2.93 -13.39
N GLN A 92 11.48 -2.23 -13.57
CA GLN A 92 12.64 -2.68 -14.34
C GLN A 92 13.66 -3.45 -13.46
N HIS A 93 13.35 -3.60 -12.17
CA HIS A 93 14.20 -4.20 -11.15
C HIS A 93 15.53 -3.42 -10.93
N ALA A 94 15.46 -2.08 -11.04
CA ALA A 94 16.51 -1.19 -10.54
C ALA A 94 16.25 -0.87 -9.06
N GLU A 95 17.28 -1.03 -8.22
CA GLU A 95 17.21 -0.73 -6.78
C GLU A 95 16.98 0.77 -6.56
N LEU A 96 15.93 1.10 -5.80
CA LEU A 96 15.55 2.46 -5.46
C LEU A 96 16.43 2.99 -4.32
N ALA A 97 16.87 4.24 -4.44
CA ALA A 97 17.68 4.94 -3.46
C ALA A 97 17.66 6.46 -3.73
N ASP A 98 18.29 7.26 -2.87
CA ASP A 98 18.45 8.71 -3.08
C ASP A 98 18.96 9.05 -4.50
N GLY A 99 18.19 9.86 -5.22
CA GLY A 99 18.49 10.31 -6.58
C GLY A 99 18.22 9.29 -7.69
N VAL A 100 17.81 8.06 -7.38
CA VAL A 100 17.31 7.09 -8.37
C VAL A 100 15.93 7.56 -8.84
N THR A 101 15.67 7.50 -10.14
CA THR A 101 14.39 7.92 -10.71
C THR A 101 13.31 6.88 -10.44
N LEU A 102 12.18 7.29 -9.88
CA LEU A 102 11.00 6.44 -9.73
C LEU A 102 10.06 6.65 -10.93
N PRO A 103 9.91 5.67 -11.84
CA PRO A 103 9.13 5.84 -13.06
C PRO A 103 7.62 5.66 -12.79
N LEU A 104 6.82 6.49 -13.46
CA LEU A 104 5.37 6.28 -13.57
C LEU A 104 5.10 5.04 -14.44
N GLU A 105 4.09 4.28 -14.08
CA GLU A 105 3.65 3.11 -14.83
C GLU A 105 2.13 2.94 -14.82
N CYS A 106 1.63 2.14 -15.75
CA CYS A 106 0.21 1.83 -15.84
C CYS A 106 -0.12 0.63 -14.95
N GLY A 107 -0.74 0.91 -13.81
CA GLY A 107 -1.06 -0.05 -12.76
C GLY A 107 -2.35 -0.84 -12.99
N GLY A 108 -2.68 -1.64 -11.98
CA GLY A 108 -3.91 -2.43 -11.93
C GLY A 108 -5.16 -1.63 -12.30
N GLN A 109 -6.01 -2.21 -13.16
CA GLN A 109 -7.31 -1.67 -13.58
C GLN A 109 -7.27 -0.38 -14.44
N GLY A 110 -6.11 0.04 -14.96
CA GLY A 110 -6.02 1.22 -15.83
C GLY A 110 -5.81 2.55 -15.08
N SER A 111 -5.30 2.46 -13.84
CA SER A 111 -4.87 3.63 -13.06
C SER A 111 -3.37 3.81 -13.12
N TRP A 112 -2.90 5.06 -13.27
CA TRP A 112 -1.49 5.39 -13.14
C TRP A 112 -0.99 5.13 -11.70
N MET A 113 0.24 4.65 -11.57
CA MET A 113 0.90 4.46 -10.27
C MET A 113 2.41 4.69 -10.37
N PHE A 114 3.05 4.84 -9.22
CA PHE A 114 4.48 4.56 -9.05
C PHE A 114 4.59 3.30 -8.19
N GLY A 115 4.98 2.17 -8.77
CA GLY A 115 5.12 0.92 -8.05
C GLY A 115 6.45 0.82 -7.29
N LEU A 116 6.37 0.38 -6.04
CA LEU A 116 7.53 -0.08 -5.28
C LEU A 116 7.47 -1.62 -5.27
N TYR A 117 8.52 -2.27 -5.75
CA TYR A 117 8.62 -3.73 -5.85
C TYR A 117 9.53 -4.22 -4.73
N PRO A 118 9.00 -4.75 -3.61
CA PRO A 118 9.82 -5.05 -2.45
C PRO A 118 10.53 -6.40 -2.58
N GLU A 119 11.79 -6.45 -2.17
CA GLU A 119 12.43 -7.68 -1.68
C GLU A 119 12.61 -7.54 -0.17
N PHE A 120 12.15 -8.54 0.58
CA PHE A 120 12.10 -8.50 2.04
C PHE A 120 12.01 -9.91 2.61
N GLY A 121 12.28 -10.08 3.90
CA GLY A 121 12.35 -11.43 4.46
C GLY A 121 13.17 -11.54 5.72
N GLY A 122 13.52 -12.77 6.09
CA GLY A 122 14.30 -13.11 7.29
C GLY A 122 13.49 -13.14 8.58
N TYR A 123 12.18 -13.37 8.45
CA TYR A 123 11.23 -13.59 9.54
C TYR A 123 10.09 -14.50 9.09
N GLU A 124 9.44 -15.18 10.03
CA GLU A 124 8.20 -15.92 9.77
C GLU A 124 7.02 -14.93 9.80
N PRO A 125 6.20 -14.81 8.72
CA PRO A 125 5.05 -13.93 8.73
C PRO A 125 3.90 -14.54 9.53
N THR A 126 3.10 -13.72 10.19
CA THR A 126 1.98 -14.18 11.04
C THR A 126 0.71 -14.56 10.24
N GLY A 127 0.75 -14.38 8.91
CA GLY A 127 -0.32 -14.68 7.98
C GLY A 127 0.19 -14.72 6.54
N ASP A 128 -0.73 -14.74 5.57
CA ASP A 128 -0.44 -14.74 4.13
C ASP A 128 -0.19 -13.33 3.56
N SER A 129 -0.30 -12.30 4.40
CA SER A 129 -0.22 -10.89 4.04
C SER A 129 0.58 -10.12 5.09
N VAL A 130 1.35 -9.13 4.64
CA VAL A 130 2.03 -8.14 5.48
C VAL A 130 1.43 -6.75 5.24
N VAL A 131 1.79 -5.77 6.08
CA VAL A 131 1.34 -4.38 5.93
C VAL A 131 2.56 -3.48 5.80
N PHE A 132 2.59 -2.67 4.74
CA PHE A 132 3.52 -1.56 4.59
C PHE A 132 2.82 -0.26 4.99
N ASP A 133 3.39 0.51 5.91
CA ASP A 133 2.96 1.90 6.15
C ASP A 133 3.75 2.80 5.19
N LEU A 134 3.04 3.55 4.36
CA LEU A 134 3.63 4.41 3.33
C LEU A 134 3.31 5.87 3.61
N THR A 135 4.33 6.73 3.44
CA THR A 135 4.17 8.17 3.31
C THR A 135 5.01 8.69 2.15
N VAL A 136 4.40 9.46 1.26
CA VAL A 136 5.05 10.09 0.11
C VAL A 136 4.71 11.57 0.07
N ASP A 137 5.74 12.42 0.02
CA ASP A 137 5.62 13.86 -0.20
C ASP A 137 6.12 14.24 -1.59
N VAL A 138 5.39 15.08 -2.31
CA VAL A 138 5.82 15.67 -3.60
C VAL A 138 5.61 17.18 -3.51
N ASP A 139 6.68 17.95 -3.74
CA ASP A 139 6.66 19.41 -3.54
C ASP A 139 5.57 20.08 -4.40
N GLY A 140 4.56 20.65 -3.74
CA GLY A 140 3.41 21.32 -4.37
C GLY A 140 2.18 20.43 -4.60
N TYR A 141 2.28 19.11 -4.40
CA TYR A 141 1.22 18.13 -4.65
C TYR A 141 0.80 17.32 -3.41
N ASN A 142 1.21 17.78 -2.22
CA ASN A 142 0.75 17.28 -0.92
C ASN A 142 -0.70 17.71 -0.63
N ILE A 143 -1.66 17.14 -1.36
CA ILE A 143 -3.07 17.55 -1.38
C ILE A 143 -4.02 16.59 -0.67
N ASN A 144 -3.54 15.44 -0.20
CA ASN A 144 -4.40 14.49 0.53
C ASN A 144 -4.80 15.06 1.92
N PRO A 145 -5.84 14.52 2.57
CA PRO A 145 -6.33 15.04 3.86
C PRO A 145 -5.33 14.97 5.03
N ALA A 146 -4.27 14.16 4.92
CA ALA A 146 -3.19 14.06 5.91
C ALA A 146 -2.06 15.08 5.67
N GLY A 147 -2.03 15.75 4.51
CA GLY A 147 -0.97 16.69 4.13
C GLY A 147 0.19 16.07 3.35
N HIS A 148 -0.04 14.91 2.72
CA HIS A 148 0.91 14.16 1.91
C HIS A 148 0.44 14.04 0.45
N PHE A 149 1.31 13.61 -0.46
CA PHE A 149 0.92 13.21 -1.82
C PHE A 149 0.22 11.85 -1.75
N PHE A 150 0.80 10.90 -1.02
CA PHE A 150 0.19 9.61 -0.68
C PHE A 150 0.50 9.28 0.77
N SER A 151 -0.46 8.66 1.49
CA SER A 151 -0.21 8.15 2.84
C SER A 151 -1.23 7.07 3.20
N GLY A 152 -0.77 5.92 3.73
CA GLY A 152 -1.66 4.88 4.24
C GLY A 152 -1.05 3.48 4.29
N GLU A 153 -1.79 2.55 4.90
CA GLU A 153 -1.45 1.12 4.96
C GLU A 153 -1.72 0.41 3.62
N VAL A 154 -0.72 -0.31 3.12
CA VAL A 154 -0.85 -1.21 1.96
C VAL A 154 -0.72 -2.66 2.42
N TYR A 155 -1.82 -3.42 2.29
CA TYR A 155 -1.85 -4.86 2.53
C TYR A 155 -1.23 -5.59 1.34
N TYR A 156 -0.15 -6.33 1.57
CA TYR A 156 0.64 -6.99 0.55
C TYR A 156 0.66 -8.50 0.75
N TYR A 157 0.19 -9.24 -0.25
CA TYR A 157 0.07 -10.70 -0.20
C TYR A 157 1.41 -11.38 -0.55
N VAL A 158 1.90 -12.26 0.33
CA VAL A 158 3.18 -12.97 0.18
C VAL A 158 3.04 -14.44 -0.24
N GLY A 159 1.81 -14.96 -0.30
CA GLY A 159 1.57 -16.32 -0.79
C GLY A 159 1.79 -16.48 -2.30
N CYS A 160 2.05 -17.71 -2.73
CA CYS A 160 2.19 -18.06 -4.14
C CYS A 160 0.86 -18.37 -4.88
N ASP A 161 -0.28 -18.35 -4.21
CA ASP A 161 -1.58 -18.61 -4.85
C ASP A 161 -2.11 -17.39 -5.62
N ASP A 162 -2.84 -17.63 -6.72
CA ASP A 162 -3.52 -16.56 -7.48
C ASP A 162 -4.66 -15.94 -6.67
N VAL A 163 -4.55 -14.66 -6.30
CA VAL A 163 -5.66 -13.89 -5.69
C VAL A 163 -6.48 -13.14 -6.73
N LEU A 164 -7.80 -13.20 -6.59
CA LEU A 164 -8.74 -12.54 -7.51
C LEU A 164 -8.83 -11.03 -7.24
N GLY A 165 -8.42 -10.21 -8.21
CA GLY A 165 -8.74 -8.78 -8.28
C GLY A 165 -7.78 -7.84 -7.56
N GLY A 166 -6.61 -8.31 -7.12
CA GLY A 166 -5.52 -7.48 -6.60
C GLY A 166 -4.41 -7.27 -7.63
N VAL A 167 -3.51 -6.31 -7.36
CA VAL A 167 -2.20 -6.26 -8.02
C VAL A 167 -1.22 -7.00 -7.11
N LEU A 168 -0.48 -7.97 -7.66
CA LEU A 168 0.51 -8.76 -6.93
C LEU A 168 1.93 -8.27 -7.23
N GLY A 169 2.84 -8.45 -6.28
CA GLY A 169 4.26 -8.12 -6.46
C GLY A 169 4.61 -6.63 -6.36
N VAL A 170 3.65 -5.75 -6.01
CA VAL A 170 3.88 -4.31 -5.97
C VAL A 170 3.14 -3.65 -4.80
N VAL A 171 3.78 -2.65 -4.20
CA VAL A 171 3.19 -1.68 -3.28
C VAL A 171 2.93 -0.39 -4.08
N PRO A 172 1.68 -0.11 -4.47
CA PRO A 172 1.39 0.97 -5.42
C PRO A 172 1.21 2.33 -4.72
N ILE A 173 1.99 3.33 -5.14
CA ILE A 173 1.71 4.74 -4.86
C ILE A 173 0.76 5.25 -5.95
N ILE A 174 -0.52 5.40 -5.61
CA ILE A 174 -1.53 5.95 -6.53
C ILE A 174 -1.54 7.49 -6.42
N PRO A 175 -1.34 8.25 -7.51
CA PRO A 175 -1.51 9.69 -7.50
C PRO A 175 -2.94 10.10 -7.08
N PRO A 176 -3.13 11.24 -6.39
CA PRO A 176 -4.47 11.71 -6.01
C PRO A 176 -5.43 11.85 -7.21
N ASP A 177 -6.70 11.49 -7.03
CA ASP A 177 -7.74 11.59 -8.07
C ASP A 177 -7.95 13.03 -8.58
N GLU A 178 -7.62 14.04 -7.77
CA GLU A 178 -7.68 15.45 -8.16
C GLU A 178 -6.55 15.87 -9.12
N LEU A 179 -5.57 15.00 -9.40
CA LEU A 179 -4.49 15.24 -10.34
C LEU A 179 -4.96 14.95 -11.78
N PRO A 180 -5.17 15.98 -12.63
CA PRO A 180 -5.82 15.79 -13.93
C PRO A 180 -4.91 15.15 -14.99
N ASP A 181 -3.59 15.22 -14.80
CA ASP A 181 -2.56 14.69 -15.71
C ASP A 181 -1.30 14.40 -14.87
N PRO A 182 -0.83 13.13 -14.78
CA PRO A 182 0.39 12.80 -14.06
C PRO A 182 1.66 13.46 -14.63
N ALA A 183 1.66 13.96 -15.87
CA ALA A 183 2.86 14.55 -16.46
C ALA A 183 3.31 15.85 -15.79
N VAL A 184 2.46 16.46 -14.96
CA VAL A 184 2.86 17.58 -14.10
C VAL A 184 3.84 17.18 -12.98
N LEU A 185 3.99 15.87 -12.72
CA LEU A 185 4.92 15.31 -11.75
C LEU A 185 6.33 15.07 -12.34
N ASP A 186 6.50 15.18 -13.66
CA ASP A 186 7.78 14.85 -14.31
C ASP A 186 8.94 15.72 -13.82
N GLY A 187 10.01 15.07 -13.38
CA GLY A 187 11.18 15.72 -12.82
C GLY A 187 10.97 16.37 -11.43
N LEU A 188 9.79 16.23 -10.82
CA LEU A 188 9.58 16.66 -9.43
C LEU A 188 10.24 15.67 -8.46
N THR A 189 10.63 16.18 -7.30
CA THR A 189 11.21 15.36 -6.22
C THR A 189 10.10 14.79 -5.34
N ALA A 190 10.08 13.48 -5.19
CA ALA A 190 9.35 12.78 -4.15
C ALA A 190 10.28 12.49 -2.95
N LYS A 191 9.73 12.55 -1.73
CA LYS A 191 10.32 11.91 -0.54
C LYS A 191 9.44 10.72 -0.21
N VAL A 192 10.02 9.53 -0.21
CA VAL A 192 9.34 8.27 0.05
C VAL A 192 9.84 7.72 1.38
N HIS A 193 8.90 7.43 2.27
CA HIS A 193 9.11 6.74 3.53
C HIS A 193 8.21 5.50 3.56
N VAL A 194 8.79 4.36 3.89
CA VAL A 194 8.10 3.06 3.99
C VAL A 194 8.53 2.37 5.27
N GLU A 195 7.58 1.88 6.06
CA GLU A 195 7.84 1.00 7.20
C GLU A 195 7.15 -0.37 7.04
N LEU A 196 7.76 -1.40 7.60
CA LEU A 196 7.26 -2.77 7.63
C LEU A 196 7.58 -3.42 8.99
N ASP A 197 6.59 -4.04 9.64
CA ASP A 197 6.84 -4.90 10.81
C ASP A 197 7.32 -6.29 10.36
N ALA A 198 8.64 -6.47 10.38
CA ALA A 198 9.32 -7.69 10.02
C ALA A 198 9.48 -8.63 11.24
N GLY A 199 8.35 -9.16 11.72
CA GLY A 199 8.31 -10.17 12.79
C GLY A 199 8.57 -9.62 14.20
N GLY A 200 8.14 -8.38 14.48
CA GLY A 200 8.42 -7.65 15.72
C GLY A 200 9.66 -6.74 15.63
N GLN A 201 10.29 -6.65 14.46
CA GLN A 201 11.34 -5.69 14.15
C GLN A 201 10.86 -4.76 13.04
N LEU A 202 10.73 -3.46 13.35
CA LEU A 202 10.47 -2.45 12.34
C LEU A 202 11.68 -2.31 11.40
N VAL A 203 11.45 -2.48 10.10
CA VAL A 203 12.41 -2.12 9.05
C VAL A 203 11.84 -0.96 8.25
N SER A 204 12.69 0.00 7.86
CA SER A 204 12.27 1.19 7.11
C SER A 204 13.11 1.39 5.85
N PHE A 205 12.51 2.08 4.88
CA PHE A 205 13.16 2.61 3.70
C PHE A 205 12.85 4.10 3.60
N ASP A 206 13.88 4.90 3.34
CA ASP A 206 13.81 6.35 3.22
C ASP A 206 14.61 6.79 1.98
N ALA A 207 13.98 7.46 1.02
CA ALA A 207 14.68 7.98 -0.16
C ALA A 207 14.05 9.27 -0.71
N THR A 208 14.91 10.14 -1.25
CA THR A 208 14.54 11.34 -2.02
C THR A 208 14.80 11.10 -3.50
N MET A 209 13.75 10.94 -4.30
CA MET A 209 13.81 10.43 -5.68
C MET A 209 13.12 11.38 -6.66
N PRO A 210 13.72 11.70 -7.83
CA PRO A 210 12.99 12.34 -8.91
C PRO A 210 11.94 11.39 -9.51
N LEU A 211 10.75 11.90 -9.78
CA LEU A 211 9.70 11.18 -10.51
C LEU A 211 9.92 11.30 -12.02
N SER A 212 9.61 10.24 -12.78
CA SER A 212 9.58 10.25 -14.25
C SER A 212 8.17 9.97 -14.75
N ALA A 213 7.48 10.99 -15.22
CA ALA A 213 6.13 10.93 -15.75
C ALA A 213 6.06 11.64 -17.12
N PRO A 214 6.85 11.22 -18.12
CA PRO A 214 7.01 11.96 -19.36
C PRO A 214 5.66 12.12 -20.10
N PRO A 215 5.35 13.28 -20.71
CA PRO A 215 4.06 13.52 -21.37
C PRO A 215 3.70 12.45 -22.42
N GLU A 216 4.67 11.95 -23.18
CA GLU A 216 4.46 10.88 -24.17
C GLU A 216 3.98 9.55 -23.56
N LEU A 217 4.12 9.36 -22.25
CA LEU A 217 3.55 8.22 -21.52
C LEU A 217 2.09 8.48 -21.12
N THR A 218 1.75 9.70 -20.70
CA THR A 218 0.39 10.01 -20.20
C THR A 218 -0.61 10.33 -21.31
N GLU A 219 -0.16 10.79 -22.49
CA GLU A 219 -0.99 11.20 -23.63
C GLU A 219 -1.96 10.10 -24.13
N ASP A 220 -1.56 8.83 -24.14
CA ASP A 220 -2.40 7.70 -24.59
C ASP A 220 -3.33 7.15 -23.49
N GLY A 221 -3.15 7.59 -22.24
CA GLY A 221 -3.85 7.08 -21.06
C GLY A 221 -3.37 5.70 -20.59
N CYS A 222 -3.66 5.34 -19.33
CA CYS A 222 -3.30 4.04 -18.79
C CYS A 222 -4.30 2.96 -19.26
N MET A 223 -3.92 2.25 -20.32
CA MET A 223 -4.69 1.18 -20.95
C MET A 223 -3.83 -0.08 -21.06
N PHE A 224 -4.34 -1.23 -20.60
CA PHE A 224 -3.72 -2.52 -20.92
C PHE A 224 -3.86 -2.83 -22.41
N LEU A 225 -2.75 -3.22 -23.04
CA LEU A 225 -2.67 -3.71 -24.43
C LEU A 225 -2.84 -5.24 -24.49
#